data_AF-A0A0W7YJI4-F1
#
_entry.id   AF-A0A0W7YJI4-F1
#
_cell.length_a   1.000
_cell.length_b   1.000
_cell.length_c   1.000
_cell.angle_alpha   90.00
_cell.angle_beta   90.00
_cell.angle_gamma   90.00
#
_symmetry.space_group_name_H-M   'P 1'
#
loop_
_entity.id
_entity.type
_entity.pdbx_description
1 polymer ?
#
loop_
_entity_poly.entity_id
_entity_poly.type
_entity_poly.pdbx_seq_one_letter_code
_entity_poly.pdbx_strand_id
1 'polypeptide(L)'
;MIMLADWHPDIVEFIISKMQNPRILRYLIENTTDETIIRLAKEKLNFKPLSMQEEAMYQGIVNYKNIEGLGGFDTAIIRDAENKLRDGGTYTVHNPEFLTGANISVTLTKEFMEAVEKDADFELRFPAVEEYTKEEMNVYNTKWHEVGDVREWEKMGYKVRTYRTMKAKELWNLINVCATYSAEPGIFFIDNANDMTNAKAYGQSVVATNPCGGLRLTLKIAG
;
A
#
# COMPACT_ATOMS: atom_id res chain seq x y z
N MET A 1 -13.72 4.88 4.32
CA MET A 1 -12.34 4.42 4.57
C MET A 1 -12.31 2.94 4.27
N ILE A 2 -11.36 2.49 3.45
CA ILE A 2 -11.16 1.09 3.09
C ILE A 2 -9.97 0.59 3.90
N MET A 3 -10.08 -0.60 4.49
CA MET A 3 -9.06 -1.16 5.35
C MET A 3 -8.70 -2.57 4.92
N LEU A 4 -7.43 -2.92 5.07
CA LEU A 4 -6.92 -4.23 4.72
C LEU A 4 -5.83 -4.65 5.73
N ALA A 5 -5.81 -5.91 6.12
CA ALA A 5 -4.89 -6.39 7.14
C ALA A 5 -3.51 -6.72 6.56
N ASP A 6 -2.48 -6.59 7.39
CA ASP A 6 -1.10 -6.94 7.09
C ASP A 6 -0.93 -8.33 6.47
N TRP A 7 -1.73 -9.30 6.91
CA TRP A 7 -1.72 -10.67 6.39
C TRP A 7 -2.42 -10.83 5.03
N HIS A 8 -3.15 -9.85 4.52
CA HIS A 8 -3.96 -10.07 3.32
C HIS A 8 -3.09 -10.12 2.03
N PRO A 9 -3.32 -11.08 1.11
CA PRO A 9 -2.51 -11.27 -0.11
C PRO A 9 -2.33 -10.01 -0.95
N ASP A 10 -3.40 -9.23 -1.10
CA ASP A 10 -3.40 -8.03 -1.95
C ASP A 10 -2.85 -6.76 -1.29
N ILE A 11 -2.24 -6.83 -0.09
CA ILE A 11 -1.84 -5.62 0.64
C ILE A 11 -0.88 -4.72 -0.12
N VAL A 12 0.05 -5.32 -0.85
CA VAL A 12 1.02 -4.56 -1.65
C VAL A 12 0.32 -3.82 -2.78
N GLU A 13 -0.58 -4.49 -3.51
CA GLU A 13 -1.36 -3.88 -4.58
C GLU A 13 -2.29 -2.80 -4.04
N PHE A 14 -2.96 -3.07 -2.91
CA PHE A 14 -3.84 -2.11 -2.25
C PHE A 14 -3.11 -0.80 -1.94
N ILE A 15 -1.90 -0.87 -1.39
CA ILE A 15 -1.08 0.32 -1.08
C ILE A 15 -0.61 1.02 -2.37
N ILE A 16 -0.02 0.28 -3.31
CA ILE A 16 0.56 0.86 -4.54
C ILE A 16 -0.51 1.47 -5.45
N SER A 17 -1.71 0.87 -5.49
CA SER A 17 -2.82 1.35 -6.33
C SER A 17 -3.23 2.80 -6.03
N LYS A 18 -3.06 3.22 -4.77
CA LYS A 18 -3.36 4.55 -4.26
C LYS A 18 -2.21 5.54 -4.44
N MET A 19 -0.98 5.07 -4.66
CA MET A 19 0.18 5.93 -4.84
C MET A 19 0.11 6.69 -6.17
N GLN A 20 -0.03 8.02 -6.09
CA GLN A 20 -0.14 8.88 -7.28
C GLN A 20 1.16 9.64 -7.60
N ASN A 21 2.19 9.56 -6.76
CA ASN A 21 3.44 10.27 -6.97
C ASN A 21 4.45 9.39 -7.73
N PRO A 22 4.77 9.69 -9.01
CA PRO A 22 5.68 8.86 -9.81
C PRO A 22 7.09 8.78 -9.23
N ARG A 23 7.53 9.83 -8.51
CA ARG A 23 8.87 9.84 -7.88
C ARG A 23 8.97 8.80 -6.77
N ILE A 24 7.89 8.60 -6.02
CA ILE A 24 7.84 7.62 -4.93
C ILE A 24 7.81 6.20 -5.50
N LEU A 25 7.03 5.97 -6.56
CA LEU A 25 7.04 4.68 -7.26
C LEU A 25 8.43 4.33 -7.79
N ARG A 26 9.15 5.29 -8.39
CA ARG A 26 10.53 5.11 -8.82
C ARG A 26 11.48 4.83 -7.65
N TYR A 27 11.34 5.58 -6.56
CA TYR A 27 12.11 5.34 -5.34
C TYR A 27 11.90 3.91 -4.83
N LEU A 28 10.66 3.42 -4.78
CA LEU A 28 10.36 2.05 -4.38
C LEU A 28 11.07 1.04 -5.28
N ILE A 29 10.98 1.21 -6.61
CA ILE A 29 11.65 0.32 -7.59
C ILE A 29 13.17 0.25 -7.37
N GLU A 30 13.80 1.36 -6.98
CA GLU A 30 15.24 1.45 -6.79
C GLU A 30 15.73 0.98 -5.41
N ASN A 31 14.84 0.91 -4.41
CA ASN A 31 15.22 0.71 -3.00
C ASN A 31 14.60 -0.52 -2.32
N THR A 32 13.74 -1.28 -3.02
CA THR A 32 13.20 -2.56 -2.53
C THR A 32 13.90 -3.73 -3.21
N THR A 33 13.98 -4.87 -2.53
CA THR A 33 14.40 -6.14 -3.15
C THR A 33 13.22 -7.04 -3.48
N ASP A 34 12.01 -6.66 -3.09
CA ASP A 34 10.80 -7.44 -3.30
C ASP A 34 10.29 -7.33 -4.74
N GLU A 35 10.30 -8.44 -5.48
CA GLU A 35 9.95 -8.48 -6.90
C GLU A 35 8.51 -8.03 -7.19
N THR A 36 7.57 -8.26 -6.27
CA THR A 36 6.17 -7.89 -6.48
C THR A 36 5.95 -6.40 -6.25
N ILE A 37 6.61 -5.80 -5.25
CA ILE A 37 6.63 -4.33 -5.10
C ILE A 37 7.20 -3.68 -6.35
N ILE A 38 8.34 -4.19 -6.86
CA ILE A 38 8.96 -3.68 -8.10
C ILE A 38 7.99 -3.78 -9.27
N ARG A 39 7.37 -4.96 -9.46
CA ARG A 39 6.46 -5.23 -10.57
C ARG A 39 5.25 -4.29 -10.53
N LEU A 40 4.55 -4.23 -9.39
CA LEU A 40 3.34 -3.41 -9.23
C LEU A 40 3.64 -1.90 -9.34
N ALA A 41 4.78 -1.44 -8.81
CA ALA A 41 5.19 -0.05 -8.96
C ALA A 41 5.48 0.31 -10.43
N LYS A 42 6.10 -0.60 -11.19
CA LYS A 42 6.31 -0.44 -12.64
C LYS A 42 4.99 -0.44 -13.42
N GLU A 43 4.09 -1.36 -13.10
CA GLU A 43 2.76 -1.45 -13.73
C GLU A 43 1.91 -0.20 -13.45
N LYS A 44 2.09 0.45 -12.30
CA LYS A 44 1.44 1.73 -11.97
C LYS A 44 2.06 2.93 -12.68
N LEU A 45 3.34 2.89 -13.04
CA LEU A 45 4.03 3.97 -13.73
C LEU A 45 3.70 4.00 -15.22
N ASN A 46 3.47 5.21 -15.74
CA ASN A 46 3.35 5.47 -17.17
C ASN A 46 4.47 6.42 -17.61
N PHE A 47 5.13 6.15 -18.73
CA PHE A 47 6.21 6.99 -19.24
C PHE A 47 5.84 7.56 -20.61
N LYS A 48 5.87 8.89 -20.73
CA LYS A 48 5.73 9.60 -22.01
C LYS A 48 7.11 10.11 -22.44
N PRO A 49 7.73 9.54 -23.49
CA PRO A 49 8.98 10.04 -24.04
C PRO A 49 8.85 11.50 -24.50
N LEU A 50 9.95 12.24 -24.45
CA LEU A 50 10.00 13.57 -25.07
C LEU A 50 9.90 13.46 -26.59
N SER A 51 9.16 14.38 -27.20
CA SER A 51 9.28 14.65 -28.63
C SER A 51 10.57 15.42 -28.93
N MET A 52 11.04 15.38 -30.18
CA MET A 52 12.21 16.16 -30.62
C MET A 52 12.05 17.67 -30.34
N GLN A 53 10.82 18.19 -30.42
CA GLN A 53 10.53 19.60 -30.13
C GLN A 53 10.65 19.91 -28.64
N GLU A 54 10.12 19.04 -27.77
CA GLU A 54 10.22 19.19 -26.32
C GLU A 54 11.68 19.04 -25.86
N GLU A 55 12.44 18.10 -26.42
CA GLU A 55 13.86 17.93 -26.13
C GLU A 55 14.67 19.18 -26.49
N ALA A 56 14.48 19.72 -27.71
CA ALA A 56 15.13 20.96 -28.14
C ALA A 56 14.74 22.15 -27.25
N MET A 57 13.47 22.24 -26.85
CA MET A 57 12.98 23.28 -25.95
C MET A 57 13.65 23.19 -24.56
N TYR A 58 13.64 22.02 -23.92
CA TYR A 58 14.28 21.84 -22.61
C TYR A 58 15.79 22.06 -22.67
N GLN A 59 16.45 21.61 -23.73
CA GLN A 59 17.88 21.88 -23.93
C GLN A 59 18.14 23.40 -24.04
N GLY A 60 17.27 24.11 -24.75
CA GLY A 60 17.29 25.58 -24.82
C GLY A 60 17.21 26.23 -23.45
N ILE A 61 16.34 25.74 -22.56
CA ILE A 61 16.23 26.23 -21.17
C ILE A 61 17.51 25.95 -20.38
N VAL A 62 18.04 24.73 -20.44
CA VAL A 62 19.25 24.33 -19.69
C VAL A 62 20.49 25.13 -20.11
N ASN A 63 20.56 25.57 -21.36
CA ASN A 63 21.67 26.40 -21.85
C ASN A 63 21.81 27.74 -21.08
N TYR A 64 20.72 28.25 -20.48
CA TYR A 64 20.74 29.48 -19.67
C TYR A 64 21.22 29.26 -18.22
N LYS A 65 21.46 28.02 -17.78
CA LYS A 65 21.86 27.69 -16.41
C LYS A 65 23.10 28.45 -15.91
N ASN A 66 24.05 28.69 -16.80
CA ASN A 66 25.32 29.34 -16.46
C ASN A 66 25.36 30.82 -16.88
N ILE A 67 24.22 31.39 -17.31
CA ILE A 67 24.12 32.78 -17.74
C ILE A 67 23.62 33.62 -16.57
N GLU A 68 24.21 34.81 -16.37
CA GLU A 68 23.78 35.76 -15.34
C GLU A 68 22.30 36.12 -15.55
N GLY A 69 21.51 36.04 -14.46
CA GLY A 69 20.06 36.21 -14.54
C GLY A 69 19.29 35.01 -15.14
N LEU A 70 19.95 33.87 -15.39
CA LEU A 70 19.34 32.60 -15.81
C LEU A 70 18.46 32.71 -17.07
N GLY A 71 18.71 33.70 -17.92
CA GLY A 71 17.87 33.97 -19.10
C GLY A 71 16.42 34.36 -18.78
N GLY A 72 16.15 34.81 -17.54
CA GLY A 72 14.80 35.10 -17.05
C GLY A 72 14.05 33.89 -16.48
N PHE A 73 14.66 32.70 -16.46
CA PHE A 73 14.11 31.53 -15.78
C PHE A 73 14.50 31.49 -14.31
N ASP A 74 13.68 30.86 -13.47
CA ASP A 74 14.10 30.53 -12.11
C ASP A 74 14.87 29.20 -12.06
N THR A 75 15.47 28.92 -10.91
CA THR A 75 16.25 27.70 -10.67
C THR A 75 15.39 26.44 -10.70
N ALA A 76 14.09 26.53 -10.41
CA ALA A 76 13.19 25.38 -10.40
C ALA A 76 12.84 24.94 -11.83
N ILE A 77 12.63 25.89 -12.74
CA ILE A 77 12.38 25.64 -14.16
C ILE A 77 13.60 24.98 -14.82
N ILE A 78 14.80 25.51 -14.54
CA ILE A 78 16.03 24.92 -15.07
C ILE A 78 16.20 23.48 -14.56
N ARG A 79 15.99 23.26 -13.26
CA ARG A 79 16.08 21.93 -12.66
C ARG A 79 15.04 20.96 -13.23
N ASP A 80 13.82 21.42 -13.50
CA ASP A 80 12.77 20.61 -14.12
C ASP A 80 13.15 20.20 -15.54
N ALA A 81 13.68 21.14 -16.35
CA ALA A 81 14.19 20.86 -17.69
C ALA A 81 15.35 19.84 -17.66
N GLU A 82 16.30 19.99 -16.75
CA GLU A 82 17.39 19.03 -16.55
C GLU A 82 16.87 17.63 -16.21
N ASN A 83 15.89 17.53 -15.32
CA ASN A 83 15.30 16.25 -14.94
C ASN A 83 14.59 15.58 -16.13
N LYS A 84 13.80 16.32 -16.91
CA LYS A 84 13.09 15.78 -18.07
C LYS A 84 14.03 15.31 -19.17
N LEU A 85 15.13 16.04 -19.41
CA LEU A 85 16.17 15.62 -20.34
C LEU A 85 16.89 14.38 -19.85
N ARG A 86 17.32 14.35 -18.57
CA ARG A 86 17.98 13.18 -17.97
C ARG A 86 17.10 11.93 -18.05
N ASP A 87 15.81 12.09 -17.75
CA ASP A 87 14.86 10.99 -17.73
C ASP A 87 14.33 10.65 -19.14
N GLY A 88 14.63 11.46 -20.16
CA GLY A 88 14.20 11.27 -21.55
C GLY A 88 12.68 11.43 -21.77
N GLY A 89 11.96 11.96 -20.80
CA GLY A 89 10.49 11.97 -20.81
C GLY A 89 9.87 12.46 -19.51
N THR A 90 8.56 12.23 -19.40
CA THR A 90 7.77 12.53 -18.20
C THR A 90 7.11 11.27 -17.68
N TYR A 91 7.31 10.99 -16.39
CA TYR A 91 6.60 9.94 -15.69
C TYR A 91 5.26 10.46 -15.15
N THR A 92 4.21 9.70 -15.37
CA THR A 92 2.89 9.84 -14.74
C THR A 92 2.49 8.49 -14.13
N VAL A 93 1.27 8.41 -13.60
CA VAL A 93 0.70 7.15 -13.11
C VAL A 93 -0.49 6.72 -13.96
N HIS A 94 -0.70 5.42 -14.08
CA HIS A 94 -1.91 4.85 -14.65
C HIS A 94 -3.09 5.01 -13.67
N ASN A 95 -4.28 5.28 -14.21
CA ASN A 95 -5.54 5.43 -13.46
C ASN A 95 -5.40 6.40 -12.25
N PRO A 96 -5.07 7.68 -12.49
CA PRO A 96 -4.88 8.66 -11.42
C PRO A 96 -6.15 8.89 -10.58
N GLU A 97 -7.33 8.68 -11.17
CA GLU A 97 -8.63 8.81 -10.51
C GLU A 97 -9.01 7.60 -9.64
N PHE A 98 -8.23 6.52 -9.67
CA PHE A 98 -8.53 5.33 -8.89
C PHE A 98 -8.39 5.62 -7.39
N LEU A 99 -9.47 5.36 -6.64
CA LEU A 99 -9.59 5.55 -5.19
C LEU A 99 -9.45 7.00 -4.70
N THR A 100 -9.43 8.03 -5.54
CA THR A 100 -9.23 9.45 -5.10
C THR A 100 -10.26 9.95 -4.09
N GLY A 101 -11.49 9.42 -4.11
CA GLY A 101 -12.57 9.75 -3.17
C GLY A 101 -12.59 8.98 -1.85
N ALA A 102 -11.63 8.08 -1.58
CA ALA A 102 -11.62 7.25 -0.38
C ALA A 102 -10.24 7.21 0.29
N ASN A 103 -10.22 7.34 1.62
CA ASN A 103 -9.01 7.06 2.39
C ASN A 103 -8.78 5.57 2.55
N ILE A 104 -7.50 5.17 2.54
CA ILE A 104 -7.09 3.80 2.81
C ILE A 104 -6.34 3.67 4.14
N SER A 105 -6.44 2.52 4.79
CA SER A 105 -5.65 2.19 5.97
C SER A 105 -5.28 0.72 6.00
N VAL A 106 -4.22 0.40 6.74
CA VAL A 106 -3.78 -0.96 6.99
C VAL A 106 -3.90 -1.30 8.47
N THR A 107 -4.35 -2.51 8.77
CA THR A 107 -4.34 -3.01 10.15
C THR A 107 -3.10 -3.86 10.40
N LEU A 108 -2.33 -3.50 11.42
CA LEU A 108 -1.10 -4.18 11.78
C LEU A 108 -1.27 -4.97 13.08
N THR A 109 -0.82 -6.22 13.03
CA THR A 109 -0.76 -7.15 14.16
C THR A 109 0.53 -7.02 14.93
N LYS A 110 0.53 -7.52 16.16
CA LYS A 110 1.75 -7.72 16.96
C LYS A 110 2.68 -8.70 16.26
N GLU A 111 2.14 -9.78 15.69
CA GLU A 111 2.89 -10.80 14.95
C GLU A 111 3.71 -10.18 13.80
N PHE A 112 3.08 -9.32 12.99
CA PHE A 112 3.79 -8.61 11.92
C PHE A 112 4.87 -7.68 12.46
N MET A 113 4.57 -6.89 13.50
CA MET A 113 5.57 -5.98 14.08
C MET A 113 6.76 -6.73 14.67
N GLU A 114 6.53 -7.86 15.33
CA GLU A 114 7.60 -8.74 15.78
C GLU A 114 8.43 -9.30 14.62
N ALA A 115 7.79 -9.66 13.50
CA ALA A 115 8.48 -10.12 12.31
C ALA A 115 9.35 -9.01 11.69
N VAL A 116 8.88 -7.75 11.69
CA VAL A 116 9.65 -6.58 11.27
C VAL A 116 10.89 -6.39 12.15
N GLU A 117 10.73 -6.43 13.47
CA GLU A 117 11.83 -6.27 14.43
C GLU A 117 12.89 -7.37 14.28
N LYS A 118 12.45 -8.61 14.03
CA LYS A 118 13.31 -9.80 13.90
C LYS A 118 13.87 -10.00 12.49
N ASP A 119 13.54 -9.14 11.52
CA ASP A 119 13.88 -9.31 10.10
C ASP A 119 13.40 -10.66 9.50
N ALA A 120 12.27 -11.12 10.00
CA ALA A 120 11.66 -12.37 9.61
C ALA A 120 10.83 -12.23 8.33
N ASP A 121 10.55 -13.39 7.75
CA ASP A 121 9.57 -13.52 6.69
C ASP A 121 8.17 -13.46 7.29
N PHE A 122 7.21 -13.01 6.50
CA PHE A 122 5.81 -12.85 6.88
C PHE A 122 4.91 -13.44 5.79
N GLU A 123 3.91 -14.20 6.22
CA GLU A 123 3.01 -14.92 5.35
C GLU A 123 1.75 -14.09 5.05
N LEU A 124 1.48 -13.90 3.76
CA LEU A 124 0.24 -13.31 3.28
C LEU A 124 -0.77 -14.43 3.03
N ARG A 125 -1.80 -14.46 3.88
CA ARG A 125 -2.76 -15.55 4.04
C ARG A 125 -4.20 -15.08 3.87
N PHE A 126 -5.03 -15.96 3.34
CA PHE A 126 -6.47 -15.73 3.22
C PHE A 126 -7.22 -17.08 3.32
N PRO A 127 -8.53 -17.09 3.65
CA PRO A 127 -9.36 -18.29 3.49
C PRO A 127 -9.11 -18.97 2.14
N ALA A 128 -8.99 -20.30 2.13
CA ALA A 128 -8.61 -21.08 0.95
C ALA A 128 -9.79 -21.25 -0.03
N VAL A 129 -10.38 -20.12 -0.47
CA VAL A 129 -11.62 -20.06 -1.26
C VAL A 129 -11.54 -20.83 -2.58
N GLU A 130 -10.36 -20.95 -3.17
CA GLU A 130 -10.12 -21.69 -4.41
C GLU A 130 -10.17 -23.22 -4.22
N GLU A 131 -9.99 -23.70 -2.98
CA GLU A 131 -9.93 -25.12 -2.63
C GLU A 131 -11.21 -25.62 -1.94
N TYR A 132 -12.14 -24.71 -1.64
CA TYR A 132 -13.36 -25.04 -0.92
C TYR A 132 -14.32 -25.88 -1.75
N THR A 133 -14.91 -26.89 -1.11
CA THR A 133 -16.12 -27.53 -1.63
C THR A 133 -17.29 -26.55 -1.65
N LYS A 134 -18.42 -26.93 -2.27
CA LYS A 134 -19.62 -26.09 -2.27
C LYS A 134 -20.13 -25.80 -0.86
N GLU A 135 -20.01 -26.77 0.04
CA GLU A 135 -20.41 -26.66 1.44
C GLU A 135 -19.47 -25.71 2.20
N GLU A 136 -18.16 -25.86 2.04
CA GLU A 136 -17.15 -24.98 2.64
C GLU A 136 -17.30 -23.53 2.11
N MET A 137 -17.58 -23.36 0.83
CA MET A 137 -17.84 -22.05 0.22
C MET A 137 -19.11 -21.40 0.77
N ASN A 138 -20.17 -22.17 1.03
CA ASN A 138 -21.38 -21.64 1.67
C ASN A 138 -21.08 -21.16 3.10
N VAL A 139 -20.25 -21.89 3.85
CA VAL A 139 -19.80 -21.46 5.18
C VAL A 139 -18.96 -20.17 5.09
N TYR A 140 -18.03 -20.08 4.15
CA TYR A 140 -17.25 -18.86 3.90
C TYR A 140 -18.17 -17.66 3.60
N ASN A 141 -19.07 -17.78 2.63
CA ASN A 141 -19.96 -16.70 2.24
C ASN A 141 -20.86 -16.21 3.38
N THR A 142 -21.27 -17.11 4.28
CA THR A 142 -22.16 -16.80 5.39
C THR A 142 -21.44 -16.37 6.67
N LYS A 143 -20.19 -16.76 6.90
CA LYS A 143 -19.50 -16.51 8.19
C LYS A 143 -18.25 -15.65 8.10
N TRP A 144 -17.54 -15.61 6.97
CA TRP A 144 -16.26 -14.90 6.89
C TRP A 144 -16.41 -13.41 7.23
N HIS A 145 -17.49 -12.78 6.78
CA HIS A 145 -17.77 -11.37 7.04
C HIS A 145 -18.05 -11.06 8.53
N GLU A 146 -18.43 -12.07 9.32
CA GLU A 146 -18.59 -11.95 10.78
C GLU A 146 -17.26 -12.10 11.53
N VAL A 147 -16.32 -12.88 10.96
CA VAL A 147 -15.01 -13.18 11.57
C VAL A 147 -13.95 -12.15 11.15
N GLY A 148 -13.72 -11.98 9.85
CA GLY A 148 -12.82 -10.98 9.27
C GLY A 148 -11.33 -11.09 9.63
N ASP A 149 -10.94 -12.13 10.37
CA ASP A 149 -9.56 -12.38 10.81
C ASP A 149 -9.15 -13.81 10.41
N VAL A 150 -8.08 -13.92 9.63
CA VAL A 150 -7.61 -15.21 9.12
C VAL A 150 -7.09 -16.13 10.24
N ARG A 151 -6.60 -15.54 11.34
CA ARG A 151 -6.07 -16.26 12.51
C ARG A 151 -7.20 -16.91 13.29
N GLU A 152 -8.32 -16.21 13.46
CA GLU A 152 -9.51 -16.77 14.11
C GLU A 152 -10.20 -17.79 13.21
N TRP A 153 -10.25 -17.55 11.90
CA TRP A 153 -10.79 -18.50 10.93
C TRP A 153 -10.04 -19.84 10.94
N GLU A 154 -8.71 -19.80 11.00
CA GLU A 154 -7.87 -20.99 11.14
C GLU A 154 -8.13 -21.72 12.48
N LYS A 155 -8.25 -20.99 13.59
CA LYS A 155 -8.57 -21.57 14.92
C LYS A 155 -9.94 -22.24 14.96
N MET A 156 -10.90 -21.77 14.17
CA MET A 156 -12.22 -22.41 14.00
C MET A 156 -12.15 -23.72 13.20
N GLY A 157 -10.97 -24.10 12.69
CA GLY A 157 -10.75 -25.32 11.92
C GLY A 157 -11.03 -25.18 10.42
N TYR A 158 -11.23 -23.95 9.93
CA TYR A 158 -11.41 -23.70 8.50
C TYR A 158 -10.05 -23.56 7.79
N LYS A 159 -9.99 -24.00 6.52
CA LYS A 159 -8.72 -23.99 5.77
C LYS A 159 -8.29 -22.56 5.42
N VAL A 160 -7.02 -22.29 5.62
CA VAL A 160 -6.34 -21.05 5.22
C VAL A 160 -5.22 -21.41 4.25
N ARG A 161 -4.99 -20.54 3.28
CA ARG A 161 -3.89 -20.69 2.32
C ARG A 161 -2.93 -19.52 2.45
N THR A 162 -1.64 -19.83 2.46
CA THR A 162 -0.57 -18.85 2.22
C THR A 162 -0.41 -18.64 0.73
N TYR A 163 -0.69 -17.43 0.27
CA TYR A 163 -0.59 -17.04 -1.13
C TYR A 163 0.81 -16.60 -1.49
N ARG A 164 1.49 -15.98 -0.52
CA ARG A 164 2.81 -15.41 -0.71
C ARG A 164 3.52 -15.26 0.63
N THR A 165 4.84 -15.42 0.62
CA THR A 165 5.71 -15.08 1.75
C THR A 165 6.66 -13.98 1.31
N MET A 166 6.86 -12.96 2.15
CA MET A 166 7.77 -11.85 1.87
C MET A 166 8.48 -11.38 3.15
N LYS A 167 9.58 -10.63 3.02
CA LYS A 167 10.23 -10.02 4.17
C LYS A 167 9.30 -9.00 4.83
N ALA A 168 9.08 -9.14 6.14
CA ALA A 168 8.21 -8.21 6.90
C ALA A 168 8.69 -6.76 6.76
N LYS A 169 10.01 -6.55 6.75
CA LYS A 169 10.63 -5.23 6.54
C LYS A 169 10.31 -4.62 5.18
N GLU A 170 10.19 -5.39 4.11
CA GLU A 170 9.87 -4.85 2.79
C GLU A 170 8.43 -4.30 2.77
N LEU A 171 7.48 -5.02 3.38
CA LEU A 171 6.10 -4.53 3.53
C LEU A 171 6.03 -3.30 4.45
N TRP A 172 6.78 -3.31 5.56
CA TRP A 172 6.86 -2.17 6.47
C TRP A 172 7.47 -0.93 5.82
N ASN A 173 8.54 -1.10 5.03
CA ASN A 173 9.17 -0.02 4.28
C ASN A 173 8.21 0.56 3.24
N LEU A 174 7.47 -0.28 2.52
CA LEU A 174 6.42 0.17 1.60
C LEU A 174 5.36 1.01 2.32
N ILE A 175 4.82 0.52 3.45
CA ILE A 175 3.83 1.24 4.26
C ILE A 175 4.37 2.61 4.69
N ASN A 176 5.59 2.66 5.25
CA ASN A 176 6.18 3.90 5.75
C ASN A 176 6.46 4.92 4.65
N VAL A 177 7.06 4.47 3.53
CA VAL A 177 7.37 5.35 2.41
C VAL A 177 6.08 5.95 1.86
N CYS A 178 5.06 5.13 1.62
CA CYS A 178 3.77 5.62 1.15
C CYS A 178 3.14 6.57 2.18
N ALA A 179 3.03 6.16 3.44
CA ALA A 179 2.43 7.00 4.49
C ALA A 179 3.14 8.35 4.64
N THR A 180 4.47 8.38 4.52
CA THR A 180 5.26 9.62 4.63
C THR A 180 5.00 10.57 3.47
N TYR A 181 4.91 10.07 2.24
CA TYR A 181 4.87 10.90 1.03
C TYR A 181 3.47 11.07 0.42
N SER A 182 2.47 10.31 0.87
CA SER A 182 1.06 10.48 0.48
C SER A 182 0.08 10.62 1.64
N ALA A 183 0.55 10.66 2.90
CA ALA A 183 -0.28 10.63 4.11
C ALA A 183 -1.19 9.40 4.22
N GLU A 184 -0.92 8.36 3.41
CA GLU A 184 -1.68 7.12 3.30
C GLU A 184 -0.76 5.95 2.92
N PRO A 185 -1.02 4.71 3.39
CA PRO A 185 -2.18 4.32 4.18
C PRO A 185 -2.11 4.82 5.64
N GLY A 186 -3.28 5.06 6.23
CA GLY A 186 -3.38 5.18 7.69
C GLY A 186 -2.99 3.86 8.36
N ILE A 187 -2.44 3.93 9.58
CA ILE A 187 -1.95 2.76 10.31
C ILE A 187 -2.84 2.51 11.53
N PHE A 188 -3.30 1.27 11.70
CA PHE A 188 -4.13 0.86 12.84
C PHE A 188 -3.60 -0.41 13.48
N PHE A 189 -3.16 -0.34 14.74
CA PHE A 189 -2.69 -1.52 15.47
C PHE A 189 -3.87 -2.32 16.07
N ILE A 190 -4.32 -3.36 15.35
CA ILE A 190 -5.56 -4.07 15.64
C ILE A 190 -5.52 -4.85 16.95
N ASP A 191 -4.39 -5.48 17.28
CA ASP A 191 -4.27 -6.26 18.51
C ASP A 191 -4.28 -5.35 19.74
N ASN A 192 -3.62 -4.19 19.68
CA ASN A 192 -3.66 -3.19 20.76
C ASN A 192 -5.08 -2.66 20.98
N ALA A 193 -5.83 -2.43 19.89
CA ALA A 193 -7.21 -1.99 19.97
C ALA A 193 -8.13 -3.05 20.62
N ASN A 194 -7.88 -4.33 20.33
CA ASN A 194 -8.59 -5.46 20.93
C ASN A 194 -8.21 -5.72 22.39
N ASP A 195 -6.96 -5.47 22.79
CA ASP A 195 -6.54 -5.61 24.19
C ASP A 195 -7.07 -4.50 25.09
N MET A 196 -7.25 -3.30 24.54
CA MET A 196 -7.70 -2.12 25.30
C MET A 196 -9.22 -1.88 25.23
N THR A 197 -9.99 -2.69 24.51
CA THR A 197 -11.45 -2.49 24.38
C THR A 197 -12.22 -3.21 25.48
N ASN A 198 -13.22 -2.56 26.06
CA ASN A 198 -14.18 -3.20 26.95
C ASN A 198 -15.15 -4.14 26.20
N ALA A 199 -15.23 -4.02 24.87
CA ALA A 199 -16.09 -4.84 24.02
C ALA A 199 -15.75 -6.34 24.08
N LYS A 200 -14.51 -6.69 24.45
CA LYS A 200 -14.07 -8.07 24.68
C LYS A 200 -14.91 -8.77 25.77
N ALA A 201 -15.36 -8.03 26.79
CA ALA A 201 -16.22 -8.55 27.85
C ALA A 201 -17.62 -8.98 27.33
N TYR A 202 -17.99 -8.54 26.13
CA TYR A 202 -19.25 -8.86 25.46
C TYR A 202 -19.06 -9.82 24.27
N GLY A 203 -17.89 -10.46 24.15
CA GLY A 203 -17.58 -11.36 23.02
C GLY A 203 -17.37 -10.63 21.69
N GLN A 204 -17.08 -9.33 21.71
CA GLN A 204 -16.88 -8.53 20.50
C GLN A 204 -15.40 -8.25 20.24
N SER A 205 -15.02 -8.15 18.98
CA SER A 205 -13.67 -7.77 18.54
C SER A 205 -13.70 -6.54 17.62
N VAL A 206 -12.61 -5.78 17.64
CA VAL A 206 -12.38 -4.67 16.72
C VAL A 206 -11.75 -5.25 15.46
N VAL A 207 -12.44 -5.10 14.33
CA VAL A 207 -11.95 -5.55 13.01
C VAL A 207 -11.66 -4.41 12.05
N ALA A 208 -12.11 -3.19 12.39
CA ALA A 208 -11.88 -1.98 11.60
C ALA A 208 -11.94 -0.71 12.49
N THR A 209 -11.52 0.43 11.93
CA THR A 209 -11.66 1.75 12.56
C THR A 209 -12.39 2.70 11.62
N ASN A 210 -12.95 3.78 12.18
CA ASN A 210 -13.56 4.84 11.39
C ASN A 210 -12.50 5.77 10.74
N PRO A 211 -12.89 6.60 9.75
CA PRO A 211 -11.96 7.44 8.97
C PRO A 211 -11.03 8.36 9.77
N CYS A 212 -11.43 8.74 10.99
CA CYS A 212 -10.66 9.66 11.83
C CYS A 212 -9.74 8.93 12.83
N GLY A 213 -9.65 7.60 12.79
CA GLY A 213 -8.81 6.77 13.67
C GLY A 213 -9.21 6.76 15.16
N GLY A 214 -10.11 7.64 15.58
CA GLY A 214 -10.53 7.82 16.98
C GLY A 214 -11.68 6.92 17.44
N LEU A 215 -12.51 6.41 16.52
CA LEU A 215 -13.63 5.53 16.85
C LEU A 215 -13.38 4.11 16.35
N ARG A 216 -13.30 3.15 17.28
CA ARG A 216 -13.14 1.73 16.97
C ARG A 216 -14.48 1.16 16.50
N LEU A 217 -14.49 0.46 15.36
CA LEU A 217 -15.67 -0.26 14.89
C LEU A 217 -15.57 -1.71 15.36
N THR A 218 -16.46 -2.09 16.27
CA THR A 218 -16.54 -3.46 16.82
C THR A 218 -17.52 -4.30 16.00
N LEU A 219 -17.12 -5.51 15.63
CA LEU A 219 -18.02 -6.54 15.12
C LEU A 219 -18.42 -7.49 16.26
N LYS A 220 -19.69 -7.89 16.26
CA LYS A 220 -20.23 -8.86 17.21
C LYS A 220 -19.86 -10.25 16.69
N ILE A 221 -18.95 -10.94 17.36
CA ILE A 221 -18.76 -12.38 17.12
C ILE A 221 -19.99 -13.04 17.75
N ALA A 222 -20.88 -13.60 16.92
CA ALA A 222 -22.03 -14.34 17.42
C ALA A 222 -21.53 -15.61 18.15
N GLY A 223 -21.91 -15.73 19.42
CA GLY A 223 -21.76 -16.97 20.20
C GLY A 223 -22.91 -17.93 19.95
#